data_AF-A0A7U9N2A5-F1
#
_entry.id   AF-A0A7U9N2A5-F1
#
_cell.length_a   1.000
_cell.length_b   1.000
_cell.length_c   1.000
_cell.angle_alpha   90.00
_cell.angle_beta   90.00
_cell.angle_gamma   90.00
#
_symmetry.space_group_name_H-M   'P 1'
#
loop_
_entity.id
_entity.type
_entity.pdbx_description
1 polymer ?
#
loop_
_entity_poly.entity_id
_entity_poly.type
_entity_poly.pdbx_seq_one_letter_code
_entity_poly.pdbx_strand_id
1 'polypeptide(L)'
;MKKKVIQSCVVFVTLIVLTISNMTPLKDLNAIVMYEGKWKVTKLLTEYFRNRTTFFPHHYFGRTIILEEKSVEQSILEWPHFLEWSKEEYDSSEVVWLPKNDPWVWAYCSWEIDELVESDRVQLIRYLEKGKDESLYCANYFIVLDNTHLVYSSPGGYYLLQPFRYCAPKTSSNDLKGNWEIIYLDSYEDSYVGSFAEIGELKEHIYPNLNEEWNSLKGTDFTADEWLGKTVYISDETLYVSDLSFKIKEVEENRVSRENFEKENGIHDGLSIYDDEINVCKIKCDNGEDVVCVLVNKDNIILHIEQGWFMLNRQQ
;
A
#
# COMPACT_ATOMS: atom_id res chain seq x y z
N MET A 1 57.11 25.27 26.98
CA MET A 1 56.06 24.54 27.74
C MET A 1 54.63 24.69 27.20
N LYS A 2 54.18 25.88 26.74
CA LYS A 2 52.77 26.10 26.32
C LYS A 2 52.27 25.26 25.10
N LYS A 3 53.12 24.95 24.11
CA LYS A 3 52.72 24.19 22.91
C LYS A 3 52.37 22.72 23.16
N LYS A 4 53.08 22.05 24.08
CA LYS A 4 52.82 20.63 24.41
C LYS A 4 51.51 20.44 25.19
N VAL A 5 51.15 21.40 26.05
CA VAL A 5 49.89 21.36 26.81
C VAL A 5 48.69 21.51 25.88
N ILE A 6 48.76 22.39 24.87
CA ILE A 6 47.68 22.59 23.90
C ILE A 6 47.48 21.35 23.03
N GLN A 7 48.55 20.70 22.56
CA GLN A 7 48.43 19.47 21.77
C GLN A 7 47.84 18.31 22.60
N SER A 8 48.24 18.15 23.87
CA SER A 8 47.61 17.14 24.73
C SER A 8 46.14 17.42 25.01
N CYS A 9 45.74 18.68 25.21
CA CYS A 9 44.32 19.02 25.40
C CYS A 9 43.48 18.75 24.14
N VAL A 10 44.00 19.03 22.93
CA VAL A 10 43.28 18.78 21.68
C VAL A 10 43.09 17.28 21.44
N VAL A 11 44.13 16.47 21.68
CA VAL A 11 44.04 15.00 21.55
C VAL A 11 43.08 14.42 22.58
N PHE A 12 43.07 14.92 23.81
CA PHE A 12 42.17 14.45 24.86
C PHE A 12 40.71 14.82 24.58
N VAL A 13 40.45 16.02 24.05
CA VAL A 13 39.11 16.45 23.63
C VAL A 13 38.63 15.65 22.41
N THR A 14 39.50 15.35 21.44
CA THR A 14 39.10 14.50 20.29
C THR A 14 38.83 13.06 20.71
N LEU A 15 39.62 12.48 21.61
CA LEU A 15 39.35 11.15 22.17
C LEU A 15 38.07 11.13 23.00
N ILE A 16 37.80 12.16 23.80
CA ILE A 16 36.54 12.28 24.54
C ILE A 16 35.34 12.42 23.59
N VAL A 17 35.43 13.24 22.55
CA VAL A 17 34.37 13.38 21.54
C VAL A 17 34.15 12.06 20.79
N LEU A 18 35.22 11.33 20.44
CA LEU A 18 35.15 10.00 19.82
C LEU A 18 34.55 8.93 20.75
N THR A 19 34.84 8.99 22.05
CA THR A 19 34.22 8.09 23.03
C THR A 19 32.78 8.48 23.32
N ILE A 20 32.42 9.76 23.35
CA ILE A 20 31.03 10.21 23.56
C ILE A 20 30.19 9.88 22.31
N SER A 21 30.72 10.04 21.10
CA SER A 21 30.03 9.59 19.87
C SER A 21 29.87 8.07 19.78
N ASN A 22 30.67 7.30 20.52
CA ASN A 22 30.55 5.84 20.63
C ASN A 22 29.80 5.38 21.91
N MET A 23 29.43 6.29 22.82
CA MET A 23 28.83 5.94 24.13
C MET A 23 27.49 6.62 24.41
N THR A 24 27.00 7.50 23.54
CA THR A 24 25.55 7.65 23.42
C THR A 24 25.07 6.52 22.52
N PRO A 25 24.37 5.48 23.03
CA PRO A 25 23.32 4.92 22.20
C PRO A 25 22.52 6.14 21.74
N LEU A 26 22.38 6.34 20.43
CA LEU A 26 21.22 7.10 19.96
C LEU A 26 20.08 6.42 20.69
N LYS A 27 19.55 7.10 21.71
CA LYS A 27 18.43 6.61 22.49
C LYS A 27 17.35 6.50 21.43
N ASP A 28 17.09 5.26 20.98
CA ASP A 28 16.30 4.97 19.79
C ASP A 28 15.08 5.89 19.83
N LEU A 29 15.12 6.92 18.97
CA LEU A 29 13.90 7.59 18.62
C LEU A 29 13.11 6.47 17.97
N ASN A 30 12.08 5.93 18.66
CA ASN A 30 11.30 4.75 18.24
C ASN A 30 11.30 4.65 16.72
N ALA A 31 12.20 3.84 16.14
CA ALA A 31 12.55 3.96 14.74
C ALA A 31 11.36 3.63 13.83
N ILE A 32 10.35 2.96 14.41
CA ILE A 32 9.06 2.69 13.80
C ILE A 32 8.29 3.95 13.44
N VAL A 33 8.48 5.08 14.14
CA VAL A 33 7.79 6.37 13.85
C VAL A 33 8.02 6.82 12.41
N MET A 34 9.13 6.42 11.78
CA MET A 34 9.40 6.72 10.36
C MET A 34 8.49 5.96 9.39
N TYR A 35 7.90 4.85 9.84
CA TYR A 35 7.07 3.94 9.06
C TYR A 35 5.61 3.92 9.52
N GLU A 36 5.29 4.59 10.63
CA GLU A 36 3.91 4.78 11.07
C GLU A 36 3.10 5.51 10.00
N GLY A 37 1.85 5.07 9.80
CA GLY A 37 0.95 5.65 8.83
C GLY A 37 0.17 4.63 8.03
N LYS A 38 -0.44 5.12 6.95
CA LYS A 38 -1.30 4.32 6.07
C LYS A 38 -0.52 3.94 4.83
N TRP A 39 -0.62 2.67 4.50
CA TRP A 39 0.08 2.03 3.39
C TRP A 39 -0.93 1.32 2.51
N LYS A 40 -0.68 1.35 1.21
CA LYS A 40 -1.52 0.75 0.19
C LYS A 40 -0.82 -0.45 -0.42
N VAL A 41 -1.52 -1.58 -0.52
CA VAL A 41 -1.03 -2.77 -1.22
C VAL A 41 -1.14 -2.55 -2.71
N THR A 42 -0.01 -2.50 -3.41
CA THR A 42 0.04 -2.06 -4.82
C THR A 42 0.37 -3.18 -5.80
N LYS A 43 1.11 -4.21 -5.35
CA LYS A 43 1.62 -5.25 -6.25
C LYS A 43 1.98 -6.53 -5.50
N LEU A 44 1.76 -7.67 -6.13
CA LEU A 44 2.34 -8.95 -5.71
C LEU A 44 3.78 -9.04 -6.22
N LEU A 45 4.73 -9.27 -5.32
CA LEU A 45 6.15 -9.41 -5.66
C LEU A 45 6.51 -10.86 -5.97
N THR A 46 5.96 -11.81 -5.21
CA THR A 46 6.28 -13.23 -5.38
C THR A 46 5.23 -14.11 -4.69
N GLU A 47 5.03 -15.32 -5.20
CA GLU A 47 4.06 -16.32 -4.74
C GLU A 47 4.76 -17.51 -4.09
N TYR A 48 4.40 -17.85 -2.86
CA TYR A 48 5.01 -18.97 -2.12
C TYR A 48 4.11 -20.19 -2.04
N PHE A 49 2.80 -19.98 -2.16
CA PHE A 49 1.81 -21.04 -2.12
C PHE A 49 0.82 -20.88 -3.26
N ARG A 50 1.01 -21.67 -4.33
CA ARG A 50 0.03 -21.80 -5.42
C ARG A 50 -1.21 -22.62 -5.06
N ASN A 51 -1.29 -23.18 -3.86
CA ASN A 51 -2.09 -24.40 -3.62
C ASN A 51 -3.28 -24.26 -2.65
N ARG A 52 -3.73 -23.04 -2.34
CA ARG A 52 -5.10 -22.87 -1.84
C ARG A 52 -5.98 -22.59 -3.05
N THR A 53 -6.87 -23.52 -3.39
CA THR A 53 -7.80 -23.48 -4.55
C THR A 53 -8.75 -22.28 -4.59
N THR A 54 -8.68 -21.38 -3.61
CA THR A 54 -9.50 -20.15 -3.52
C THR A 54 -8.69 -18.92 -3.13
N PHE A 55 -7.36 -18.99 -3.28
CA PHE A 55 -6.50 -17.84 -3.06
C PHE A 55 -6.34 -17.06 -4.37
N PHE A 56 -6.83 -15.83 -4.36
CA PHE A 56 -6.75 -14.91 -5.48
C PHE A 56 -5.96 -13.67 -5.05
N PRO A 57 -4.70 -13.52 -5.50
CA PRO A 57 -3.81 -12.48 -4.99
C PRO A 57 -4.31 -11.06 -5.26
N HIS A 58 -5.06 -10.86 -6.33
CA HIS A 58 -5.58 -9.54 -6.70
C HIS A 58 -6.58 -8.98 -5.68
N HIS A 59 -7.29 -9.82 -4.91
CA HIS A 59 -8.17 -9.33 -3.83
C HIS A 59 -7.43 -8.53 -2.76
N TYR A 60 -6.12 -8.69 -2.65
CA TYR A 60 -5.28 -7.97 -1.70
C TYR A 60 -4.73 -6.66 -2.29
N PHE A 61 -4.86 -6.40 -3.60
CA PHE A 61 -4.50 -5.11 -4.18
C PHE A 61 -5.51 -4.03 -3.75
N GLY A 62 -5.05 -2.78 -3.63
CA GLY A 62 -5.89 -1.67 -3.17
C GLY A 62 -6.18 -1.68 -1.66
N ARG A 63 -5.75 -2.71 -0.94
CA ARG A 63 -6.00 -2.82 0.51
C ARG A 63 -5.11 -1.89 1.32
N THR A 64 -5.66 -1.42 2.43
CA THR A 64 -4.99 -0.49 3.32
C THR A 64 -4.43 -1.23 4.53
N ILE A 65 -3.17 -0.95 4.85
CA ILE A 65 -2.50 -1.38 6.07
C ILE A 65 -2.10 -0.13 6.85
N ILE A 66 -2.50 -0.06 8.12
CA ILE A 66 -2.14 1.01 9.04
C ILE A 66 -1.12 0.47 10.03
N LEU A 67 0.06 1.08 10.04
CA LEU A 67 1.14 0.77 10.97
C LEU A 67 1.16 1.81 12.08
N GLU A 68 1.06 1.36 13.31
CA GLU A 68 1.22 2.16 14.54
C GLU A 68 2.32 1.52 15.39
N GLU A 69 2.86 2.24 16.38
CA GLU A 69 3.93 1.74 17.27
C GLU A 69 3.66 0.35 17.83
N LYS A 70 2.39 0.04 18.16
CA LYS A 70 2.01 -1.20 18.84
C LYS A 70 0.82 -1.91 18.20
N SER A 71 0.46 -1.53 16.99
CA SER A 71 -0.67 -2.14 16.31
C SER A 71 -0.46 -2.15 14.82
N VAL A 72 -1.05 -3.17 14.20
CA VAL A 72 -1.20 -3.27 12.76
C VAL A 72 -2.69 -3.45 12.50
N GLU A 73 -3.24 -2.58 11.66
CA GLU A 73 -4.62 -2.67 11.23
C GLU A 73 -4.68 -2.88 9.71
N GLN A 74 -5.55 -3.78 9.25
CA GLN A 74 -5.59 -4.23 7.86
C GLN A 74 -7.04 -4.37 7.42
N SER A 75 -7.33 -3.98 6.20
CA SER A 75 -8.70 -3.90 5.70
C SER A 75 -9.27 -5.19 5.09
N ILE A 76 -8.44 -6.22 4.87
CA ILE A 76 -8.85 -7.60 4.53
C ILE A 76 -7.81 -8.58 5.08
N LEU A 77 -8.27 -9.68 5.70
CA LEU A 77 -7.41 -10.77 6.18
C LEU A 77 -7.34 -11.95 5.19
N GLU A 78 -8.47 -12.59 4.89
CA GLU A 78 -8.54 -13.75 3.98
C GLU A 78 -9.86 -13.73 3.21
N TRP A 79 -9.79 -13.52 1.90
CA TRP A 79 -10.96 -13.71 1.04
C TRP A 79 -11.30 -15.21 0.91
N PRO A 80 -12.58 -15.61 0.98
CA PRO A 80 -13.76 -14.74 1.12
C PRO A 80 -14.18 -14.52 2.59
N HIS A 81 -13.54 -15.18 3.57
CA HIS A 81 -14.03 -15.33 4.94
C HIS A 81 -13.92 -14.09 5.84
N PHE A 82 -12.96 -13.21 5.59
CA PHE A 82 -12.61 -12.10 6.48
C PHE A 82 -12.35 -10.82 5.66
N LEU A 83 -13.43 -10.25 5.12
CA LEU A 83 -13.43 -8.99 4.37
C LEU A 83 -13.56 -7.74 5.26
N GLU A 84 -13.51 -7.92 6.58
CA GLU A 84 -13.60 -6.83 7.56
C GLU A 84 -12.21 -6.29 7.92
N TRP A 85 -12.21 -5.11 8.55
CA TRP A 85 -11.01 -4.56 9.18
C TRP A 85 -10.60 -5.42 10.37
N SER A 86 -9.33 -5.81 10.41
CA SER A 86 -8.70 -6.46 11.55
C SER A 86 -7.67 -5.54 12.17
N LYS A 87 -7.65 -5.47 13.50
CA LYS A 87 -6.62 -4.79 14.27
C LYS A 87 -5.95 -5.78 15.21
N GLU A 88 -4.64 -5.90 15.06
CA GLU A 88 -3.78 -6.66 15.96
C GLU A 88 -3.00 -5.69 16.84
N GLU A 89 -2.93 -5.99 18.14
CA GLU A 89 -2.18 -5.21 19.14
C GLU A 89 -1.00 -6.04 19.65
N TYR A 90 0.13 -5.39 19.87
CA TYR A 90 1.39 -6.02 20.26
C TYR A 90 2.00 -5.32 21.49
N ASP A 91 2.87 -6.02 22.22
CA ASP A 91 3.51 -5.46 23.42
C ASP A 91 4.50 -4.34 23.09
N SER A 92 5.23 -4.50 21.99
CA SER A 92 6.25 -3.57 21.51
C SER A 92 6.55 -3.78 20.04
N SER A 93 7.25 -2.83 19.44
CA SER A 93 7.83 -2.96 18.11
C SER A 93 9.26 -2.45 18.07
N GLU A 94 9.99 -2.81 17.02
CA GLU A 94 11.34 -2.35 16.78
C GLU A 94 11.67 -2.33 15.29
N VAL A 95 12.69 -1.55 14.92
CA VAL A 95 13.28 -1.58 13.58
C VAL A 95 14.71 -2.08 13.69
N VAL A 96 15.03 -3.18 13.02
CA VAL A 96 16.32 -3.86 13.16
C VAL A 96 16.94 -4.17 11.81
N TRP A 97 18.28 -4.23 11.80
CA TRP A 97 19.06 -4.71 10.65
C TRP A 97 19.63 -6.08 10.94
N LEU A 98 19.09 -7.12 10.31
CA LEU A 98 19.56 -8.50 10.48
C LEU A 98 20.34 -8.96 9.24
N PRO A 99 21.41 -9.75 9.40
CA PRO A 99 21.98 -10.51 8.29
C PRO A 99 20.92 -11.44 7.68
N LYS A 100 20.93 -11.63 6.36
CA LYS A 100 19.99 -12.57 5.71
C LYS A 100 20.15 -14.03 6.16
N ASN A 101 21.36 -14.40 6.57
CA ASN A 101 21.66 -15.72 7.12
C ASN A 101 21.36 -15.85 8.63
N ASP A 102 20.75 -14.83 9.24
CA ASP A 102 20.27 -14.94 10.61
C ASP A 102 19.22 -16.07 10.71
N PRO A 103 19.29 -16.95 11.73
CA PRO A 103 18.37 -18.07 11.86
C PRO A 103 16.89 -17.66 11.88
N TRP A 104 16.58 -16.48 12.42
CA TRP A 104 15.21 -15.97 12.43
C TRP A 104 14.78 -15.55 11.03
N VAL A 105 15.61 -14.79 10.30
CA VAL A 105 15.30 -14.38 8.92
C VAL A 105 15.11 -15.61 8.04
N TRP A 106 16.01 -16.59 8.14
CA TRP A 106 15.91 -17.83 7.38
C TRP A 106 14.65 -18.66 7.71
N ALA A 107 14.18 -18.63 8.97
CA ALA A 107 13.02 -19.41 9.40
C ALA A 107 11.67 -18.76 9.07
N TYR A 108 11.60 -17.43 9.05
CA TYR A 108 10.34 -16.69 8.95
C TYR A 108 10.17 -15.90 7.67
N CYS A 109 11.28 -15.44 7.06
CA CYS A 109 11.24 -14.88 5.74
C CYS A 109 11.42 -15.99 4.70
N SER A 110 10.66 -15.92 3.61
CA SER A 110 10.81 -16.89 2.54
C SER A 110 12.16 -16.73 1.82
N TRP A 111 12.60 -17.77 1.13
CA TRP A 111 13.88 -17.81 0.43
C TRP A 111 14.01 -16.74 -0.67
N GLU A 112 12.90 -16.21 -1.18
CA GLU A 112 12.89 -15.15 -2.18
C GLU A 112 13.22 -13.77 -1.59
N ILE A 113 13.49 -13.64 -0.28
CA ILE A 113 14.07 -12.41 0.26
C ILE A 113 15.40 -12.05 -0.43
N ASP A 114 16.10 -13.05 -0.98
CA ASP A 114 17.29 -12.86 -1.80
C ASP A 114 17.02 -12.16 -3.12
N GLU A 115 15.81 -12.30 -3.67
CA GLU A 115 15.37 -11.61 -4.88
C GLU A 115 14.86 -10.20 -4.58
N LEU A 116 14.35 -9.97 -3.36
CA LEU A 116 13.76 -8.69 -2.95
C LEU A 116 14.79 -7.66 -2.44
N VAL A 117 15.85 -8.13 -1.77
CA VAL A 117 16.83 -7.27 -1.11
C VAL A 117 18.21 -7.58 -1.67
N GLU A 118 18.86 -6.64 -2.35
CA GLU A 118 20.20 -6.89 -2.93
C GLU A 118 21.31 -7.00 -1.88
N SER A 119 21.14 -6.36 -0.72
CA SER A 119 22.11 -6.31 0.38
C SER A 119 22.17 -7.63 1.17
N ASP A 120 23.33 -7.95 1.76
CA ASP A 120 23.53 -9.09 2.67
C ASP A 120 22.77 -8.95 4.01
N ARG A 121 22.23 -7.75 4.26
CA ARG A 121 21.41 -7.42 5.43
C ARG A 121 20.04 -6.92 5.00
N VAL A 122 19.04 -7.33 5.74
CA VAL A 122 17.65 -6.88 5.62
C VAL A 122 17.28 -5.98 6.78
N GLN A 123 16.57 -4.89 6.50
CA GLN A 123 15.92 -4.08 7.51
C GLN A 123 14.49 -4.55 7.72
N LEU A 124 14.10 -4.75 8.98
CA LEU A 124 12.81 -5.28 9.35
C LEU A 124 12.14 -4.36 10.36
N ILE A 125 10.84 -4.12 10.18
CA ILE A 125 9.95 -3.69 11.26
C ILE A 125 9.42 -4.97 11.91
N ARG A 126 9.62 -5.14 13.20
CA ARG A 126 9.15 -6.32 13.95
C ARG A 126 8.16 -5.89 15.02
N TYR A 127 7.03 -6.57 15.07
CA TYR A 127 6.04 -6.47 16.13
C TYR A 127 6.18 -7.68 17.05
N LEU A 128 6.35 -7.41 18.35
CA LEU A 128 6.74 -8.39 19.34
C LEU A 128 5.64 -8.61 20.38
N GLU A 129 5.42 -9.87 20.74
CA GLU A 129 4.54 -10.29 21.83
C GLU A 129 5.33 -11.00 22.91
N LYS A 130 4.90 -10.84 24.16
CA LYS A 130 5.42 -11.56 25.31
C LYS A 130 4.75 -12.92 25.42
N GLY A 131 5.55 -13.96 25.29
CA GLY A 131 5.17 -15.32 25.62
C GLY A 131 4.88 -15.49 27.12
N LYS A 132 4.28 -16.64 27.46
CA LYS A 132 3.98 -17.02 28.85
C LYS A 132 5.22 -17.16 29.74
N ASP A 133 6.38 -17.36 29.12
CA ASP A 133 7.70 -17.45 29.76
C ASP A 133 8.46 -16.11 29.78
N GLU A 134 7.77 -15.00 29.47
CA GLU A 134 8.32 -13.65 29.31
C GLU A 134 9.30 -13.49 28.16
N SER A 135 9.49 -14.52 27.32
CA SER A 135 10.27 -14.38 26.09
C SER A 135 9.51 -13.51 25.07
N LEU A 136 10.23 -12.63 24.37
CA LEU A 136 9.67 -11.87 23.26
C LEU A 136 9.83 -12.70 21.99
N TYR A 137 8.73 -12.92 21.27
CA TYR A 137 8.77 -13.46 19.92
C TYR A 137 8.16 -12.46 18.94
N CYS A 138 8.66 -12.50 17.70
CA CYS A 138 8.12 -11.67 16.62
C CYS A 138 6.82 -12.29 16.11
N ALA A 139 5.71 -11.60 16.36
CA ALA A 139 4.38 -12.02 15.94
C ALA A 139 4.06 -11.57 14.50
N ASN A 140 4.55 -10.38 14.11
CA ASN A 140 4.36 -9.85 12.77
C ASN A 140 5.59 -9.04 12.33
N TYR A 141 5.82 -8.93 11.02
CA TYR A 141 6.96 -8.21 10.48
C TYR A 141 6.70 -7.61 9.09
N PHE A 142 7.46 -6.57 8.77
CA PHE A 142 7.52 -5.97 7.44
C PHE A 142 8.98 -5.83 7.03
N ILE A 143 9.27 -6.08 5.76
CA ILE A 143 10.60 -5.85 5.19
C ILE A 143 10.65 -4.42 4.68
N VAL A 144 11.66 -3.67 5.06
CA VAL A 144 11.89 -2.31 4.56
C VAL A 144 12.80 -2.41 3.34
N LEU A 145 12.31 -1.99 2.17
CA LEU A 145 13.14 -1.84 0.98
C LEU A 145 13.78 -0.45 0.95
N ASP A 146 12.96 0.57 1.22
CA ASP A 146 13.37 1.96 1.38
C ASP A 146 12.32 2.75 2.19
N ASN A 147 12.47 4.07 2.28
CA ASN A 147 11.56 4.93 3.06
C ASN A 147 10.15 5.08 2.46
N THR A 148 9.91 4.55 1.27
CA THR A 148 8.67 4.63 0.50
C THR A 148 8.13 3.27 0.06
N HIS A 149 8.84 2.18 0.38
CA HIS A 149 8.47 0.83 -0.01
C HIS A 149 8.70 -0.15 1.13
N LEU A 150 7.60 -0.77 1.57
CA LEU A 150 7.62 -1.90 2.49
C LEU A 150 7.16 -3.17 1.77
N VAL A 151 7.55 -4.32 2.29
CA VAL A 151 7.00 -5.61 1.88
C VAL A 151 6.28 -6.25 3.05
N TYR A 152 5.08 -6.72 2.78
CA TYR A 152 4.21 -7.38 3.73
C TYR A 152 3.97 -8.83 3.30
N SER A 153 4.08 -9.75 4.27
CA SER A 153 3.69 -11.14 4.08
C SER A 153 2.19 -11.28 4.34
N SER A 154 1.44 -11.60 3.30
CA SER A 154 0.03 -11.98 3.42
C SER A 154 -0.14 -13.41 2.91
N PRO A 155 -1.31 -14.06 3.07
CA PRO A 155 -1.55 -15.34 2.41
C PRO A 155 -1.13 -15.31 0.93
N GLY A 156 -0.47 -16.39 0.52
CA GLY A 156 -0.05 -16.65 -0.85
C GLY A 156 1.21 -15.95 -1.35
N GLY A 157 1.73 -14.90 -0.69
CA GLY A 157 2.94 -14.25 -1.17
C GLY A 157 3.40 -12.99 -0.43
N TYR A 158 4.41 -12.34 -1.00
CA TYR A 158 4.86 -11.02 -0.58
C TYR A 158 4.28 -9.92 -1.44
N TYR A 159 3.82 -8.86 -0.78
CA TYR A 159 3.16 -7.73 -1.40
C TYR A 159 3.92 -6.43 -1.16
N LEU A 160 4.00 -5.60 -2.20
CA LEU A 160 4.58 -4.27 -2.12
C LEU A 160 3.57 -3.28 -1.52
N LEU A 161 4.02 -2.54 -0.52
CA LEU A 161 3.29 -1.45 0.09
C LEU A 161 3.90 -0.11 -0.32
N GLN A 162 3.04 0.86 -0.64
CA GLN A 162 3.42 2.25 -0.86
C GLN A 162 2.63 3.16 0.10
N PRO A 163 3.23 4.25 0.61
CA PRO A 163 2.56 5.11 1.58
C PRO A 163 1.46 5.93 0.92
N PHE A 164 0.47 6.33 1.72
CA PHE A 164 -0.49 7.35 1.31
C PHE A 164 0.23 8.66 1.00
N ARG A 165 -0.39 9.49 0.16
CA ARG A 165 0.24 10.71 -0.38
C ARG A 165 -0.54 11.95 0.06
N TYR A 166 0.17 13.06 0.18
CA TYR A 166 -0.47 14.36 0.28
C TYR A 166 -0.75 14.92 -1.13
N CYS A 167 -1.92 15.52 -1.29
CA CYS A 167 -2.28 16.25 -2.48
C CYS A 167 -1.41 17.50 -2.62
N ALA A 168 -1.07 17.85 -3.87
CA ALA A 168 -0.46 19.14 -4.13
C ALA A 168 -1.48 20.25 -3.83
N PRO A 169 -1.10 21.30 -3.08
CA PRO A 169 -2.05 22.32 -2.62
C PRO A 169 -2.73 23.11 -3.74
N LYS A 170 -2.15 23.06 -4.95
CA LYS A 170 -2.62 23.74 -6.16
C LYS A 170 -2.60 22.77 -7.34
N THR A 171 -3.61 21.92 -7.41
CA THR A 171 -4.00 21.19 -8.62
C THR A 171 -5.18 21.89 -9.29
N SER A 172 -5.32 21.72 -10.60
CA SER A 172 -6.51 22.11 -11.36
C SER A 172 -6.81 21.14 -12.49
N SER A 173 -7.98 21.21 -13.09
CA SER A 173 -8.39 20.41 -14.26
C SER A 173 -7.41 20.46 -15.44
N ASN A 174 -6.61 21.52 -15.57
CA ASN A 174 -5.53 21.56 -16.57
C ASN A 174 -4.43 20.51 -16.31
N ASP A 175 -4.22 20.15 -15.05
CA ASP A 175 -3.28 19.09 -14.66
C ASP A 175 -3.81 17.69 -15.02
N LEU A 176 -5.06 17.52 -15.46
CA LEU A 176 -5.52 16.22 -16.02
C LEU A 176 -4.88 15.90 -17.36
N LYS A 177 -4.45 16.92 -18.12
CA LYS A 177 -4.06 16.75 -19.52
C LYS A 177 -2.74 16.00 -19.63
N GLY A 178 -2.71 15.02 -20.52
CA GLY A 178 -1.51 14.25 -20.81
C GLY A 178 -1.78 12.75 -20.99
N ASN A 179 -0.69 12.00 -21.09
CA ASN A 179 -0.69 10.55 -21.09
C ASN A 179 -0.44 10.05 -19.67
N TRP A 180 -1.22 9.06 -19.28
CA TRP A 180 -1.19 8.47 -17.96
C TRP A 180 -1.10 6.96 -18.09
N GLU A 181 -0.38 6.33 -17.19
CA GLU A 181 -0.28 4.88 -17.06
C GLU A 181 -0.94 4.45 -15.77
N ILE A 182 -1.79 3.43 -15.85
CA ILE A 182 -2.40 2.81 -14.67
C ILE A 182 -1.34 1.99 -13.96
N ILE A 183 -0.91 2.43 -12.77
CA ILE A 183 0.22 1.81 -12.06
C ILE A 183 -0.20 0.80 -11.00
N TYR A 184 -1.32 1.03 -10.31
CA TYR A 184 -1.88 0.07 -9.36
C TYR A 184 -3.37 0.36 -9.08
N LEU A 185 -4.08 -0.66 -8.58
CA LEU A 185 -5.42 -0.49 -8.03
C LEU A 185 -5.32 0.16 -6.64
N ASP A 186 -5.97 1.31 -6.48
CA ASP A 186 -5.99 2.10 -5.26
C ASP A 186 -7.09 1.67 -4.28
N SER A 187 -8.28 1.34 -4.78
CA SER A 187 -9.37 0.77 -3.99
C SER A 187 -10.39 0.09 -4.88
N TYR A 188 -11.08 -0.90 -4.34
CA TYR A 188 -12.33 -1.40 -4.90
C TYR A 188 -13.51 -0.53 -4.48
N GLU A 189 -14.62 -0.63 -5.21
CA GLU A 189 -15.93 -0.30 -4.66
C GLU A 189 -16.40 -1.34 -3.63
N ASP A 190 -17.19 -0.91 -2.65
CA ASP A 190 -17.84 -1.74 -1.62
C ASP A 190 -18.68 -2.86 -2.22
N SER A 191 -19.19 -2.65 -3.44
CA SER A 191 -20.01 -3.61 -4.16
C SER A 191 -19.21 -4.81 -4.71
N TYR A 192 -17.88 -4.69 -4.80
CA TYR A 192 -17.03 -5.72 -5.38
C TYR A 192 -16.72 -6.83 -4.37
N VAL A 193 -17.14 -8.05 -4.70
CA VAL A 193 -16.92 -9.25 -3.88
C VAL A 193 -16.13 -10.34 -4.62
N GLY A 194 -15.75 -10.09 -5.88
CA GLY A 194 -15.01 -11.00 -6.77
C GLY A 194 -15.65 -11.15 -8.15
N SER A 195 -14.92 -11.78 -9.08
CA SER A 195 -15.38 -12.04 -10.45
C SER A 195 -16.34 -13.23 -10.52
N PHE A 196 -17.08 -13.37 -11.63
CA PHE A 196 -17.92 -14.55 -11.84
C PHE A 196 -17.13 -15.87 -11.81
N ALA A 197 -15.90 -15.86 -12.33
CA ALA A 197 -15.02 -17.03 -12.33
C ALA A 197 -14.63 -17.41 -10.89
N GLU A 198 -14.17 -16.45 -10.10
CA GLU A 198 -13.77 -16.66 -8.70
C GLU A 198 -14.93 -17.17 -7.85
N ILE A 199 -16.11 -16.57 -7.97
CA ILE A 199 -17.30 -17.00 -7.25
C ILE A 199 -17.76 -18.40 -7.71
N GLY A 200 -17.56 -18.74 -8.98
CA GLY A 200 -17.79 -20.08 -9.52
C GLY A 200 -16.86 -21.11 -8.91
N GLU A 201 -15.55 -20.85 -8.93
CA GLU A 201 -14.52 -21.72 -8.35
C GLU A 201 -14.74 -21.92 -6.85
N LEU A 202 -15.08 -20.85 -6.13
CA LEU A 202 -15.43 -20.87 -4.71
C LEU A 202 -16.58 -21.85 -4.43
N LYS A 203 -17.66 -21.77 -5.22
CA LYS A 203 -18.85 -22.63 -5.05
C LYS A 203 -18.60 -24.09 -5.42
N GLU A 204 -17.64 -24.35 -6.31
CA GLU A 204 -17.26 -25.71 -6.70
C GLU A 204 -16.35 -26.38 -5.66
N HIS A 205 -15.39 -25.62 -5.09
CA HIS A 205 -14.32 -26.17 -4.25
C HIS A 205 -14.54 -26.04 -2.75
N ILE A 206 -15.33 -25.07 -2.29
CA ILE A 206 -15.63 -24.90 -0.86
C ILE A 206 -17.00 -25.52 -0.53
N TYR A 207 -16.97 -26.46 0.42
CA TYR A 207 -18.04 -27.33 0.91
C TYR A 207 -19.51 -26.93 0.63
N PRO A 208 -20.40 -27.90 0.29
CA PRO A 208 -21.82 -27.67 0.01
C PRO A 208 -22.67 -27.14 1.20
N ASN A 209 -22.06 -26.84 2.34
CA ASN A 209 -22.72 -26.29 3.55
C ASN A 209 -22.38 -24.81 3.79
N LEU A 210 -21.96 -24.08 2.75
CA LEU A 210 -21.80 -22.63 2.83
C LEU A 210 -23.09 -21.98 3.37
N ASN A 211 -22.94 -21.09 4.36
CA ASN A 211 -23.99 -20.20 4.87
C ASN A 211 -24.77 -19.54 3.70
N GLU A 212 -26.07 -19.27 3.87
CA GLU A 212 -26.94 -18.63 2.86
C GLU A 212 -26.32 -17.36 2.27
N GLU A 213 -25.56 -16.62 3.08
CA GLU A 213 -24.81 -15.42 2.68
C GLU A 213 -23.86 -15.67 1.49
N TRP A 214 -23.14 -16.80 1.43
CA TRP A 214 -22.19 -17.07 0.35
C TRP A 214 -22.86 -17.47 -0.96
N ASN A 215 -23.99 -18.18 -0.87
CA ASN A 215 -24.80 -18.49 -2.05
C ASN A 215 -25.37 -17.23 -2.69
N SER A 216 -25.54 -16.17 -1.89
CA SER A 216 -26.01 -14.86 -2.36
C SER A 216 -24.95 -14.02 -3.06
N LEU A 217 -23.66 -14.34 -2.91
CA LEU A 217 -22.59 -13.62 -3.62
C LEU A 217 -22.78 -13.72 -5.13
N LYS A 218 -22.72 -12.54 -5.77
CA LYS A 218 -22.77 -12.35 -7.21
C LYS A 218 -21.46 -11.71 -7.63
N GLY A 219 -20.71 -12.42 -8.46
CA GLY A 219 -19.51 -11.87 -9.05
C GLY A 219 -19.82 -10.83 -10.12
N THR A 220 -18.77 -10.24 -10.67
CA THR A 220 -18.85 -9.31 -11.80
C THR A 220 -17.88 -9.71 -12.91
N ASP A 221 -17.94 -9.04 -14.06
CA ASP A 221 -16.95 -9.21 -15.15
C ASP A 221 -15.67 -8.37 -14.91
N PHE A 222 -15.63 -7.58 -13.85
CA PHE A 222 -14.51 -6.69 -13.55
C PHE A 222 -13.30 -7.47 -13.02
N THR A 223 -12.14 -7.23 -13.66
CA THR A 223 -10.84 -7.78 -13.24
C THR A 223 -9.80 -6.66 -13.20
N ALA A 224 -9.31 -6.33 -12.00
CA ALA A 224 -8.40 -5.20 -11.80
C ALA A 224 -7.07 -5.34 -12.58
N ASP A 225 -6.53 -6.57 -12.66
CA ASP A 225 -5.25 -6.85 -13.31
C ASP A 225 -5.26 -6.56 -14.82
N GLU A 226 -6.42 -6.62 -15.47
CA GLU A 226 -6.55 -6.28 -16.88
C GLU A 226 -6.35 -4.79 -17.16
N TRP A 227 -6.40 -3.94 -16.12
CA TRP A 227 -6.22 -2.50 -16.25
C TRP A 227 -4.79 -2.03 -16.01
N LEU A 228 -3.98 -2.82 -15.30
CA LEU A 228 -2.61 -2.44 -14.95
C LEU A 228 -1.72 -2.30 -16.19
N GLY A 229 -0.96 -1.21 -16.27
CA GLY A 229 -0.08 -0.87 -17.39
C GLY A 229 -0.81 -0.30 -18.62
N LYS A 230 -2.15 -0.27 -18.64
CA LYS A 230 -2.89 0.40 -19.71
C LYS A 230 -2.75 1.92 -19.60
N THR A 231 -2.88 2.58 -20.75
CA THR A 231 -2.74 4.04 -20.85
C THR A 231 -4.09 4.75 -20.90
N VAL A 232 -4.14 5.91 -20.28
CA VAL A 232 -5.24 6.88 -20.37
C VAL A 232 -4.71 8.17 -20.94
N TYR A 233 -5.32 8.68 -22.00
CA TYR A 233 -4.96 9.97 -22.61
C TYR A 233 -6.10 10.96 -22.44
N ILE A 234 -5.79 12.13 -21.87
CA ILE A 234 -6.76 13.20 -21.63
C ILE A 234 -6.30 14.45 -22.36
N SER A 235 -7.14 14.98 -23.24
CA SER A 235 -6.94 16.24 -23.95
C SER A 235 -8.08 17.21 -23.67
N ASP A 236 -8.09 18.36 -24.34
CA ASP A 236 -9.21 19.31 -24.26
C ASP A 236 -10.52 18.77 -24.85
N GLU A 237 -10.44 17.87 -25.85
CA GLU A 237 -11.61 17.45 -26.64
C GLU A 237 -11.91 15.95 -26.51
N THR A 238 -10.94 15.15 -26.08
CA THR A 238 -11.04 13.69 -26.15
C THR A 238 -10.36 13.03 -24.96
N LEU A 239 -11.03 12.01 -24.45
CA LEU A 239 -10.55 11.08 -23.44
C LEU A 239 -10.41 9.70 -24.10
N TYR A 240 -9.25 9.07 -23.92
CA TYR A 240 -9.04 7.68 -24.28
C TYR A 240 -8.74 6.87 -23.02
N VAL A 241 -9.47 5.78 -22.82
CA VAL A 241 -9.24 4.81 -21.75
C VAL A 241 -9.01 3.47 -22.43
N SER A 242 -7.75 3.02 -22.50
CA SER A 242 -7.36 1.88 -23.32
C SER A 242 -7.81 2.05 -24.78
N ASP A 243 -8.71 1.20 -25.28
CA ASP A 243 -9.19 1.21 -26.66
C ASP A 243 -10.49 2.01 -26.85
N LEU A 244 -11.05 2.54 -25.76
CA LEU A 244 -12.28 3.33 -25.79
C LEU A 244 -11.95 4.82 -25.95
N SER A 245 -12.66 5.48 -26.86
CA SER A 245 -12.53 6.92 -27.14
C SER A 245 -13.84 7.62 -26.86
N PHE A 246 -13.76 8.71 -26.09
CA PHE A 246 -14.89 9.53 -25.70
C PHE A 246 -14.63 10.98 -26.05
N LYS A 247 -15.62 11.68 -26.59
CA LYS A 247 -15.51 13.14 -26.79
C LYS A 247 -15.93 13.86 -25.52
N ILE A 248 -15.09 14.77 -25.06
CA ILE A 248 -15.33 15.56 -23.85
C ILE A 248 -16.29 16.70 -24.18
N LYS A 249 -17.36 16.84 -23.39
CA LYS A 249 -18.28 18.00 -23.44
C LYS A 249 -17.85 19.07 -22.47
N GLU A 250 -17.59 18.69 -21.23
CA GLU A 250 -17.23 19.60 -20.15
C GLU A 250 -16.45 18.85 -19.07
N VAL A 251 -15.67 19.61 -18.30
CA VAL A 251 -14.98 19.13 -17.10
C VAL A 251 -15.47 19.98 -15.93
N GLU A 252 -16.12 19.34 -14.97
CA GLU A 252 -16.54 19.97 -13.72
C GLU A 252 -15.48 19.73 -12.65
N GLU A 253 -14.92 20.80 -12.11
CA GLU A 253 -13.90 20.73 -11.06
C GLU A 253 -14.49 21.20 -9.73
N ASN A 254 -14.38 20.37 -8.70
CA ASN A 254 -14.90 20.67 -7.37
C ASN A 254 -13.93 20.21 -6.29
N ARG A 255 -13.81 21.03 -5.24
CA ARG A 255 -13.16 20.62 -4.00
C ARG A 255 -14.20 20.09 -3.03
N VAL A 256 -13.97 18.88 -2.53
CA VAL A 256 -14.92 18.15 -1.70
C VAL A 256 -14.21 17.52 -0.51
N SER A 257 -14.97 17.21 0.54
CA SER A 257 -14.47 16.36 1.64
C SER A 257 -14.17 14.96 1.09
N ARG A 258 -12.97 14.45 1.35
CA ARG A 258 -12.52 13.12 0.96
C ARG A 258 -13.45 12.05 1.54
N GLU A 259 -13.73 12.11 2.83
CA GLU A 259 -14.56 11.12 3.54
C GLU A 259 -15.99 11.07 2.96
N ASN A 260 -16.59 12.23 2.67
CA ASN A 260 -17.92 12.27 2.07
C ASN A 260 -17.89 11.70 0.64
N PHE A 261 -16.86 12.06 -0.14
CA PHE A 261 -16.69 11.56 -1.49
C PHE A 261 -16.50 10.04 -1.52
N GLU A 262 -15.63 9.50 -0.67
CA GLU A 262 -15.39 8.06 -0.53
C GLU A 262 -16.68 7.32 -0.18
N LYS A 263 -17.46 7.85 0.78
CA LYS A 263 -18.73 7.27 1.17
C LYS A 263 -19.80 7.32 0.07
N GLU A 264 -19.92 8.45 -0.63
CA GLU A 264 -20.91 8.63 -1.70
C GLU A 264 -20.64 7.74 -2.92
N ASN A 265 -19.37 7.42 -3.17
CA ASN A 265 -18.94 6.55 -4.26
C ASN A 265 -18.68 5.11 -3.83
N GLY A 266 -18.99 4.76 -2.56
CA GLY A 266 -18.79 3.42 -2.01
C GLY A 266 -17.34 2.93 -2.15
N ILE A 267 -16.35 3.77 -1.83
CA ILE A 267 -14.93 3.42 -1.90
C ILE A 267 -14.54 2.65 -0.63
N HIS A 268 -14.18 1.38 -0.79
CA HIS A 268 -14.03 0.45 0.33
C HIS A 268 -12.83 0.73 1.24
N ASP A 269 -11.65 0.92 0.66
CA ASP A 269 -10.38 1.00 1.42
C ASP A 269 -9.91 2.44 1.66
N GLY A 270 -10.72 3.40 1.23
CA GLY A 270 -10.34 4.80 1.06
C GLY A 270 -9.28 4.99 -0.03
N LEU A 271 -9.22 6.20 -0.56
CA LEU A 271 -8.19 6.61 -1.49
C LEU A 271 -6.85 6.74 -0.76
N SER A 272 -5.73 6.45 -1.44
CA SER A 272 -4.36 6.59 -0.88
C SER A 272 -3.91 8.05 -0.68
N ILE A 273 -4.78 8.90 -0.14
CA ILE A 273 -4.59 10.33 0.08
C ILE A 273 -4.72 10.64 1.57
N TYR A 274 -3.87 11.50 2.12
CA TYR A 274 -3.97 11.95 3.53
C TYR A 274 -4.91 13.15 3.73
N ASP A 275 -5.01 14.05 2.77
CA ASP A 275 -5.80 15.29 2.87
C ASP A 275 -7.30 15.04 3.07
N ASP A 276 -7.91 15.85 3.94
CA ASP A 276 -9.36 15.81 4.20
C ASP A 276 -10.17 16.44 3.06
N GLU A 277 -9.57 17.33 2.28
CA GLU A 277 -10.18 17.96 1.10
C GLU A 277 -9.42 17.54 -0.16
N ILE A 278 -10.15 17.02 -1.14
CA ILE A 278 -9.59 16.56 -2.42
C ILE A 278 -10.18 17.33 -3.58
N ASN A 279 -9.41 17.45 -4.67
CA ASN A 279 -9.87 18.06 -5.91
C ASN A 279 -10.37 16.98 -6.87
N VAL A 280 -11.66 16.98 -7.13
CA VAL A 280 -12.34 16.00 -7.98
C VAL A 280 -12.73 16.67 -9.28
N CYS A 281 -12.38 16.02 -10.38
CA CYS A 281 -12.77 16.41 -11.73
C CYS A 281 -13.73 15.38 -12.30
N LYS A 282 -14.91 15.81 -12.71
CA LYS A 282 -15.89 15.00 -13.45
C LYS A 282 -15.82 15.37 -14.93
N ILE A 283 -15.33 14.45 -15.75
CA ILE A 283 -15.25 14.60 -17.20
C ILE A 283 -16.55 14.07 -17.81
N LYS A 284 -17.40 14.97 -18.30
CA LYS A 284 -18.66 14.58 -18.94
C LYS A 284 -18.44 14.31 -20.42
N CYS A 285 -18.80 13.12 -20.87
CA CYS A 285 -18.61 12.68 -22.24
C CYS A 285 -19.88 12.88 -23.09
N ASP A 286 -19.70 12.85 -24.41
CA ASP A 286 -20.81 13.13 -25.34
C ASP A 286 -21.89 12.06 -25.39
N ASN A 287 -21.50 10.82 -25.12
CA ASN A 287 -22.35 9.64 -24.98
C ASN A 287 -23.13 9.59 -23.65
N GLY A 288 -22.89 10.53 -22.71
CA GLY A 288 -23.55 10.57 -21.41
C GLY A 288 -22.84 9.80 -20.30
N GLU A 289 -21.69 9.18 -20.60
CA GLU A 289 -20.79 8.63 -19.58
C GLU A 289 -20.07 9.77 -18.85
N ASP A 290 -19.89 9.61 -17.54
CA ASP A 290 -19.09 10.52 -16.73
C ASP A 290 -17.87 9.76 -16.20
N VAL A 291 -16.69 10.35 -16.38
CA VAL A 291 -15.44 9.79 -15.85
C VAL A 291 -14.97 10.64 -14.69
N VAL A 292 -14.73 10.00 -13.55
CA VAL A 292 -14.38 10.67 -12.30
C VAL A 292 -12.89 10.52 -12.03
N CYS A 293 -12.21 11.66 -11.84
CA CYS A 293 -10.79 11.73 -11.53
C CYS A 293 -10.57 12.49 -10.21
N VAL A 294 -9.65 12.02 -9.38
CA VAL A 294 -9.14 12.75 -8.21
C VAL A 294 -7.72 13.22 -8.50
N LEU A 295 -7.49 14.52 -8.42
CA LEU A 295 -6.17 15.11 -8.66
C LEU A 295 -5.32 15.02 -7.40
N VAL A 296 -4.31 14.15 -7.43
CA VAL A 296 -3.34 14.02 -6.32
C VAL A 296 -2.26 15.08 -6.50
N ASN A 297 -1.54 15.07 -7.62
CA ASN A 297 -0.53 16.07 -7.96
C ASN A 297 -0.38 16.16 -9.48
N LYS A 298 0.68 16.80 -9.99
CA LYS A 298 0.90 16.92 -11.44
C LYS A 298 1.24 15.60 -12.10
N ASP A 299 1.88 14.71 -11.38
CA ASP A 299 2.40 13.45 -11.86
C ASP A 299 1.47 12.27 -11.50
N ASN A 300 0.49 12.47 -10.61
CA ASN A 300 -0.43 11.42 -10.19
C ASN A 300 -1.89 11.88 -10.12
N ILE A 301 -2.78 11.01 -10.61
CA ILE A 301 -4.22 11.11 -10.46
C ILE A 301 -4.79 9.76 -10.05
N ILE A 302 -5.96 9.75 -9.42
CA ILE A 302 -6.75 8.54 -9.24
C ILE A 302 -7.93 8.60 -10.20
N LEU A 303 -8.18 7.52 -10.93
CA LEU A 303 -9.25 7.43 -11.92
C LEU A 303 -10.22 6.30 -11.55
N HIS A 304 -11.51 6.57 -11.62
CA HIS A 304 -12.53 5.54 -11.52
C HIS A 304 -12.72 4.82 -12.87
N ILE A 305 -12.64 3.49 -12.86
CA ILE A 305 -12.88 2.62 -14.01
C ILE A 305 -13.67 1.40 -13.53
N GLU A 306 -14.88 1.23 -14.06
CA GLU A 306 -15.79 0.14 -13.67
C GLU A 306 -16.02 0.08 -12.15
N GLN A 307 -15.48 -0.93 -11.45
CA GLN A 307 -15.60 -1.07 -9.99
C GLN A 307 -14.28 -0.81 -9.24
N GLY A 308 -13.30 -0.22 -9.92
CA GLY A 308 -11.98 0.06 -9.37
C GLY A 308 -11.64 1.55 -9.41
N TRP A 309 -10.93 1.98 -8.38
CA TRP A 309 -10.22 3.26 -8.32
C TRP A 309 -8.75 2.97 -8.55
N PHE A 310 -8.15 3.56 -9.57
CA PHE A 310 -6.80 3.24 -10.00
C PHE A 310 -5.89 4.44 -9.80
N MET A 311 -4.70 4.24 -9.25
CA MET A 311 -3.66 5.25 -9.26
C MET A 311 -2.98 5.25 -10.63
N LEU A 312 -2.86 6.44 -11.21
CA LEU A 312 -2.21 6.66 -12.49
C LEU A 312 -0.97 7.54 -12.30
N ASN A 313 0.04 7.29 -13.12
CA ASN A 313 1.25 8.10 -13.19
C ASN A 313 1.40 8.75 -14.57
N ARG A 314 1.81 10.01 -14.60
CA ARG A 314 2.03 10.72 -15.86
C ARG A 314 3.22 10.10 -16.60
N GLN A 315 3.02 9.77 -17.87
CA GLN A 315 4.12 9.37 -18.75
C GLN A 315 4.86 10.62 -19.25
N GLN A 316 6.19 10.58 -19.15
CA GLN A 316 7.07 11.68 -19.58
C GLN A 316 7.17 11.81 -21.09
#